data_AF-A0A6V7MDC3-F1
#
_entry.id   AF-A0A6V7MDC3-F1
#
_cell.length_a   1.000
_cell.length_b   1.000
_cell.length_c   1.000
_cell.angle_alpha   90.00
_cell.angle_beta   90.00
_cell.angle_gamma   90.00
#
_symmetry.space_group_name_H-M   'P 1'
#
loop_
_entity.id
_entity.type
_entity.pdbx_description
1 polymer ?
#
loop_
_entity_poly.entity_id
_entity_poly.type
_entity_poly.pdbx_seq_one_letter_code
_entity_poly.pdbx_strand_id
1 'polypeptide(L)' 'EYADQLGIPFLETSAKNAMNVEQAFMTMAAEIKGRVGPPSGAAVDPANKVKINEGRGVDAPKSGCC' A
#
# COMPACT_ATOMS: atom_id res chain seq x y z
N GLU A 1 27.55 -15.56 10.17
CA GLU A 1 27.84 -16.01 8.79
C GLU A 1 26.63 -16.44 7.97
N TYR A 2 25.60 -17.13 8.49
CA TYR A 2 24.42 -17.47 7.65
C TYR A 2 23.64 -16.23 7.16
N ALA A 3 23.38 -15.26 8.03
CA ALA A 3 22.70 -14.03 7.63
C ALA A 3 23.58 -13.12 6.73
N ASP A 4 24.90 -13.18 6.89
CA ASP A 4 25.86 -12.49 6.01
C ASP A 4 25.78 -13.04 4.58
N GLN A 5 25.67 -14.37 4.43
CA GLN A 5 25.49 -15.03 3.13
C GLN A 5 24.16 -14.69 2.45
N LEU A 6 23.12 -14.40 3.23
CA LEU A 6 21.79 -14.00 2.73
C LEU A 6 21.66 -12.47 2.55
N GLY A 7 22.70 -11.70 2.87
CA GLY A 7 22.66 -10.23 2.83
C GLY A 7 21.65 -9.62 3.81
N ILE A 8 21.38 -10.29 4.93
CA ILE A 8 20.46 -9.79 5.96
C ILE A 8 21.20 -8.77 6.83
N PRO A 9 20.74 -7.50 6.88
CA PRO A 9 21.38 -6.47 7.68
C PRO A 9 21.17 -6.72 9.17
N PHE A 10 22.17 -6.36 9.97
CA PHE A 10 22.11 -6.45 11.43
C PHE A 10 22.00 -5.07 12.07
N LEU A 11 21.25 -5.03 13.18
CA LEU A 11 21.16 -3.86 14.03
C LEU A 11 21.15 -4.29 15.49
N GLU A 12 22.11 -3.81 16.26
CA GLU A 12 22.19 -4.05 17.70
C GLU A 12 21.24 -3.10 18.44
N THR A 13 20.34 -3.65 19.26
CA THR A 13 19.33 -2.88 20.00
C THR A 13 19.22 -3.37 21.43
N SER A 14 18.83 -2.47 22.34
CA SER A 14 18.51 -2.83 23.73
C SER A 14 17.16 -2.24 24.10
N ALA A 15 16.14 -3.10 24.20
CA ALA A 15 14.82 -2.71 24.69
C ALA A 15 14.89 -2.21 26.15
N LYS A 16 15.77 -2.81 26.96
CA LYS A 16 15.96 -2.43 28.37
C LYS A 16 16.49 -1.00 28.54
N ASN A 17 17.43 -0.60 27.68
CA ASN A 17 18.10 0.69 27.77
C ASN A 17 17.60 1.69 26.72
N ALA A 18 16.52 1.34 25.99
CA ALA A 18 16.00 2.10 24.85
C ALA A 18 17.05 2.46 23.78
N MET A 19 18.12 1.66 23.64
CA MET A 19 19.19 1.93 22.68
C MET A 19 18.81 1.40 21.31
N ASN A 20 18.92 2.27 20.29
CA ASN A 20 18.71 1.96 18.87
C ASN A 20 17.30 1.44 18.51
N VAL A 21 16.33 1.48 19.43
CA VAL A 21 14.98 0.97 19.20
C VAL A 21 14.23 1.80 18.15
N GLU A 22 14.34 3.13 18.23
CA GLU A 22 13.71 4.03 17.25
C GLU A 22 14.33 3.87 15.86
N GLN A 23 15.67 3.85 15.80
CA GLN A 23 16.39 3.60 14.56
C GLN A 23 15.99 2.25 13.96
N ALA A 24 15.89 1.18 14.77
CA ALA A 24 15.45 -0.14 14.33
C ALA A 24 14.07 -0.11 13.70
N PHE A 25 13.14 0.59 14.34
CA PHE A 25 11.79 0.73 13.85
C PHE A 25 11.74 1.47 12.51
N MET A 26 12.47 2.59 12.39
CA MET A 26 12.49 3.39 11.16
C MET A 26 13.18 2.64 10.01
N THR A 27 14.29 1.96 10.28
CA THR A 27 14.99 1.12 9.27
C THR A 27 14.06 0.01 8.78
N MET A 28 13.38 -0.70 9.69
CA MET A 28 12.45 -1.77 9.30
C MET A 28 11.29 -1.24 8.46
N ALA A 29 10.69 -0.10 8.86
CA ALA A 29 9.62 0.52 8.10
C ALA A 29 10.06 0.97 6.70
N ALA A 30 11.27 1.55 6.59
CA ALA A 30 11.84 1.96 5.31
C ALA A 30 12.09 0.76 4.38
N GLU A 31 12.62 -0.34 4.89
CA GLU A 31 12.84 -1.57 4.14
C GLU A 31 11.52 -2.19 3.65
N ILE A 32 10.50 -2.26 4.52
CA ILE A 32 9.16 -2.72 4.12
C ILE A 32 8.59 -1.83 3.02
N LYS A 33 8.68 -0.51 3.18
CA LYS A 33 8.23 0.45 2.17
C LYS A 33 8.96 0.28 0.84
N GLY A 34 10.28 0.07 0.87
CA GLY A 34 11.08 -0.14 -0.33
C GLY A 34 10.69 -1.41 -1.09
N ARG A 35 10.37 -2.49 -0.37
CA ARG A 35 9.95 -3.78 -0.97
C ARG A 35 8.52 -3.78 -1.46
N VAL A 36 7.60 -3.18 -0.69
CA VAL A 36 6.17 -3.19 -1.00
C VAL A 36 5.82 -2.10 -2.02
N GLY A 37 6.62 -1.03 -2.11
CA GLY A 37 6.35 0.11 -2.98
C GLY A 37 4.99 0.77 -2.68
N PRO A 38 4.65 1.90 -3.34
CA PRO A 38 3.24 2.14 -3.65
C PRO A 38 2.73 0.90 -4.40
N PRO A 39 1.47 0.47 -4.21
CA PRO A 39 0.94 -0.68 -4.95
C PRO A 39 1.29 -0.52 -6.43
N SER A 40 2.11 -1.43 -6.94
CA SER A 40 2.37 -1.62 -8.36
C SER A 40 1.02 -1.82 -9.03
N GLY A 41 0.44 -0.72 -9.52
CA GLY A 41 -0.98 -0.60 -9.81
C GLY A 41 -1.45 0.85 -9.93
N ALA A 42 -0.70 1.81 -9.39
CA ALA A 42 -0.82 3.22 -9.76
C ALA A 42 0.15 3.60 -10.89
N ALA A 43 0.29 2.75 -11.90
CA ALA A 43 0.38 3.31 -13.24
C ALA A 43 -0.97 3.99 -13.44
N VAL A 44 -1.02 5.31 -13.23
CA VAL A 44 -2.11 6.14 -13.70
C VAL A 44 -2.06 6.00 -15.22
N ASP A 45 -2.68 4.95 -15.73
CA ASP A 45 -3.00 4.79 -17.13
C ASP A 45 -3.98 5.94 -17.43
N PRO A 46 -3.58 6.99 -18.17
CA PRO A 46 -4.51 8.07 -18.49
C PRO A 46 -5.61 7.60 -19.45
N ALA A 47 -5.61 6.32 -19.85
CA ALA A 47 -6.53 5.73 -20.80
C ALA A 47 -7.85 5.27 -20.18
N ASN A 48 -7.96 5.07 -18.87
CA ASN A 48 -9.21 4.64 -18.24
C ASN A 48 -10.00 5.82 -17.63
N LYS A 49 -10.16 6.89 -18.43
CA LYS A 49 -11.27 7.83 -18.22
C LYS A 49 -12.56 7.10 -18.58
N VAL A 50 -13.12 6.35 -17.64
CA VAL A 50 -14.54 6.01 -17.68
C VAL A 50 -15.29 7.34 -17.70
N LYS A 51 -15.78 7.74 -18.88
CA LYS A 51 -16.70 8.86 -19.00
C LYS A 51 -18.02 8.40 -18.40
N ILE A 52 -18.24 8.68 -17.11
CA ILE A 52 -19.57 8.67 -16.54
C ILE A 52 -20.34 9.78 -17.25
N ASN A 53 -21.00 9.43 -18.35
CA ASN A 53 -21.99 10.30 -18.96
C ASN A 53 -23.10 10.49 -17.92
N GLU A 54 -23.55 11.72 -17.76
CA GLU A 54 -24.72 12.06 -16.95
C GLU A 54 -25.86 11.09 -17.24
N GLY A 55 -26.40 10.50 -16.17
CA GLY A 55 -27.42 9.47 -16.24
C GLY A 55 -28.60 9.96 -17.06
N ARG A 56 -28.97 9.19 -18.09
CA ARG A 56 -30.24 9.40 -18.77
C ARG A 56 -31.35 9.05 -17.78
N GLY A 57 -32.20 10.02 -17.47
CA GLY A 57 -33.34 9.83 -16.58
C GLY A 57 -34.16 8.61 -17.01
N VAL A 58 -34.45 7.73 -16.07
CA VAL A 58 -35.33 6.61 -16.31
C VAL A 58 -36.75 7.15 -16.50
N ASP A 59 -37.23 7.18 -17.74
CA ASP A 59 -38.65 7.41 -18.02
C ASP A 59 -39.45 6.32 -17.31
N ALA A 60 -40.28 6.72 -16.33
CA ALA A 60 -41.08 5.83 -15.53
C ALA A 60 -42.13 5.10 -16.38
N PRO A 61 -42.16 3.75 -16.41
CA PRO A 61 -43.35 3.01 -16.76
C PRO A 61 -44.19 2.76 -15.50
N LYS A 62 -45.44 3.18 -15.61
CA LYS A 62 -46.57 3.01 -14.69
C LYS A 62 -46.70 1.57 -14.17
N SER A 63 -47.16 1.50 -12.90
CA SER A 63 -48.11 0.51 -12.38
C SER A 63 -47.64 -0.96 -12.28
N GLY A 64 -47.59 -1.46 -11.04
CA GLY A 64 -47.49 -2.91 -10.78
C GLY A 64 -47.36 -3.21 -9.29
N CYS A 65 -48.48 -3.42 -8.63
CA CYS A 65 -48.60 -3.86 -7.24
C CYS A 65 -48.09 -5.30 -7.08
N CYS A 66 -47.16 -5.52 -6.14
CA CYS A 66 -46.96 -6.69 -5.27
C CYS A 66 -45.64 -6.53 -4.49
#